data_AF-A0A8H5G2J8-F1
#
_entry.id   AF-A0A8H5G2J8-F1
#
_cell.length_a   1.000
_cell.length_b   1.000
_cell.length_c   1.000
_cell.angle_alpha   90.00
_cell.angle_beta   90.00
_cell.angle_gamma   90.00
#
_symmetry.space_group_name_H-M   'P 1'
#
loop_
_entity.id
_entity.type
_entity.pdbx_description
1 polymer ?
#
loop_
_entity_poly.entity_id
_entity_poly.type
_entity_poly.pdbx_seq_one_letter_code
_entity_poly.pdbx_strand_id
1 'polypeptide(L)'
;MVWVIKNDPDISDRFPIPTETMQLFDNYEDSLILCKLINDSVPDTFNFCVLNKPTSCKPLNAFQITENNNIVITSAKGIGCTVVNIRSSNIVEGREYLNLGLIWQVIRRGLLAQVDIKLHLELYRLCEEGETIEDLLRLMLDQILLRWFNFHLKAVGSQRCVNNFSRDINDGENYTASSINSNPTNVPFHPFKCMISVNVLNKS
;
A
#
# COMPACT_ATOMS: atom_id res chain seq x y z
N MET A 1 -7.57 0.17 1.13
CA MET A 1 -8.06 1.30 1.95
C MET A 1 -9.59 1.34 2.01
N VAL A 2 -10.33 1.65 0.94
CA VAL A 2 -11.81 1.79 0.98
C VAL A 2 -12.54 0.52 1.48
N TRP A 3 -12.06 -0.66 1.06
CA TRP A 3 -12.64 -1.95 1.46
C TRP A 3 -12.37 -2.34 2.92
N VAL A 4 -11.26 -1.88 3.49
CA VAL A 4 -10.86 -2.16 4.88
C VAL A 4 -11.87 -1.54 5.86
N ILE A 5 -12.40 -0.38 5.50
CA ILE A 5 -13.28 0.43 6.36
C ILE A 5 -14.72 -0.05 6.27
N LYS A 6 -15.18 -0.44 5.07
CA LYS A 6 -16.56 -0.85 4.81
C LYS A 6 -17.03 -2.03 5.65
N ASN A 7 -16.15 -2.99 5.95
CA ASN A 7 -16.51 -4.23 6.63
C ASN A 7 -16.09 -4.26 8.11
N ASP A 8 -15.54 -3.17 8.66
CA ASP A 8 -15.02 -3.16 10.02
C ASP A 8 -16.06 -2.66 11.05
N PRO A 9 -16.33 -3.43 12.12
CA PRO A 9 -17.37 -3.07 13.10
C PRO A 9 -17.05 -1.80 13.90
N ASP A 10 -15.78 -1.41 14.03
CA ASP A 10 -15.35 -0.27 14.84
C ASP A 10 -15.35 1.07 14.07
N ILE A 11 -15.33 1.03 12.73
CA ILE A 11 -15.20 2.24 11.87
C ILE A 11 -16.14 2.27 10.65
N SER A 12 -17.09 1.33 10.57
CA SER A 12 -18.07 1.25 9.46
C SER A 12 -18.98 2.47 9.36
N ASP A 13 -19.23 3.16 10.47
CA ASP A 13 -20.00 4.40 10.56
C ASP A 13 -19.34 5.57 9.83
N ARG A 14 -18.03 5.48 9.56
CA ARG A 14 -17.25 6.49 8.80
C ARG A 14 -17.29 6.25 7.29
N PHE A 15 -18.00 5.23 6.84
CA PHE A 15 -18.18 4.92 5.43
C PHE A 15 -19.48 5.53 4.88
N PRO A 16 -19.51 6.10 3.65
CA PRO A 16 -18.40 6.22 2.70
C PRO A 16 -17.51 7.42 2.99
N ILE A 17 -16.21 7.25 2.76
CA ILE A 17 -15.27 8.38 2.86
C ILE A 17 -15.26 9.12 1.51
N PRO A 18 -15.56 10.42 1.48
CA PRO A 18 -15.52 11.18 0.25
C PRO A 18 -14.08 11.34 -0.24
N THR A 19 -13.82 10.88 -1.46
CA THR A 19 -12.48 10.85 -2.08
C THR A 19 -12.08 12.19 -2.72
N GLU A 20 -13.03 13.11 -2.86
CA GLU A 20 -12.83 14.42 -3.49
C GLU A 20 -12.60 15.53 -2.47
N THR A 21 -12.67 15.20 -1.17
CA THR A 21 -12.58 16.17 -0.08
C THR A 21 -11.57 15.72 0.96
N MET A 22 -10.99 16.68 1.67
CA MET A 22 -10.03 16.43 2.76
C MET A 22 -10.69 15.92 4.05
N GLN A 23 -12.02 15.67 4.04
CA GLN A 23 -12.78 15.09 5.15
C GLN A 23 -12.28 13.69 5.55
N LEU A 24 -11.47 13.03 4.71
CA LEU A 24 -10.71 11.86 5.10
C LEU A 24 -9.93 12.14 6.39
N PHE A 25 -9.24 13.27 6.51
CA PHE A 25 -8.31 13.55 7.62
C PHE A 25 -9.01 13.91 8.93
N ASP A 26 -10.21 14.47 8.88
CA ASP A 26 -11.03 14.74 10.08
C ASP A 26 -11.36 13.44 10.83
N ASN A 27 -11.41 12.31 10.10
CA ASN A 27 -11.69 10.98 10.65
C ASN A 27 -10.45 10.24 11.17
N TYR A 28 -9.26 10.86 11.11
CA TYR A 28 -7.98 10.25 11.49
C TYR A 28 -7.53 10.64 12.90
N GLU A 29 -8.21 11.58 13.55
CA GLU A 29 -7.78 12.11 14.84
C GLU A 29 -7.60 11.03 15.91
N ASP A 30 -8.47 10.01 15.93
CA ASP A 30 -8.39 8.89 16.88
C ASP A 30 -7.55 7.69 16.42
N SER A 31 -6.94 7.80 15.23
CA SER A 31 -6.05 6.81 14.63
C SER A 31 -6.63 5.42 14.35
N LEU A 32 -7.94 5.19 14.54
CA LEU A 32 -8.52 3.86 14.34
C LEU A 32 -8.39 3.39 12.88
N ILE A 33 -8.60 4.29 11.92
CA ILE A 33 -8.44 4.01 10.50
C ILE A 33 -6.98 3.62 10.17
N LEU A 34 -6.00 4.37 10.71
CA LEU A 34 -4.57 4.08 10.50
C LEU A 34 -4.17 2.73 11.10
N CYS A 35 -4.63 2.45 12.32
CA CYS A 35 -4.44 1.16 12.98
C CYS A 35 -4.96 0.01 12.11
N LYS A 36 -6.20 0.11 11.63
CA LYS A 36 -6.83 -0.92 10.80
C LYS A 36 -6.10 -1.09 9.47
N LEU A 37 -5.68 0.01 8.84
CA LEU A 37 -4.90 -0.01 7.61
C LEU A 37 -3.54 -0.70 7.79
N ILE A 38 -2.84 -0.46 8.90
CA ILE A 38 -1.57 -1.11 9.20
C ILE A 38 -1.76 -2.63 9.33
N ASN A 39 -2.77 -3.08 10.09
CA ASN A 39 -3.01 -4.50 10.29
C ASN A 39 -3.55 -5.21 9.02
N ASP A 40 -4.27 -4.49 8.17
CA ASP A 40 -4.67 -5.00 6.84
C ASP A 40 -3.46 -5.15 5.92
N SER A 41 -2.53 -4.18 5.95
CA SER A 41 -1.33 -4.20 5.13
C SER A 41 -0.35 -5.29 5.59
N VAL A 42 -0.15 -5.43 6.89
CA VAL A 42 0.70 -6.45 7.50
C VAL A 42 -0.09 -7.11 8.63
N PRO A 43 -0.68 -8.30 8.40
CA PRO A 43 -1.45 -9.01 9.41
C PRO A 43 -0.67 -9.23 10.71
N ASP A 44 -1.40 -9.27 11.81
CA ASP A 44 -0.88 -9.53 13.16
C ASP A 44 0.19 -8.53 13.65
N THR A 45 0.23 -7.31 13.09
CA THR A 45 1.17 -6.26 13.53
C THR A 45 0.93 -5.83 14.98
N PHE A 46 -0.34 -5.78 15.41
CA PHE A 46 -0.72 -5.52 16.80
C PHE A 46 -2.13 -6.04 17.09
N ASN A 47 -2.45 -6.22 18.37
CA ASN A 47 -3.77 -6.67 18.81
C ASN A 47 -4.74 -5.49 18.98
N PHE A 48 -5.90 -5.53 18.33
CA PHE A 48 -6.92 -4.48 18.43
C PHE A 48 -7.49 -4.27 19.84
N CYS A 49 -7.34 -5.24 20.75
CA CYS A 49 -7.75 -5.10 22.15
C CYS A 49 -6.96 -4.03 22.91
N VAL A 50 -5.80 -3.60 22.40
CA VAL A 50 -4.99 -2.54 23.02
C VAL A 50 -5.43 -1.14 22.60
N LEU A 51 -6.32 -1.01 21.61
CA LEU A 51 -6.79 0.28 21.13
C LEU A 51 -7.89 0.82 22.04
N ASN A 52 -7.78 2.12 22.35
CA ASN A 52 -8.89 2.85 22.92
C ASN A 52 -9.97 3.06 21.85
N LYS A 53 -11.19 2.57 22.10
CA LYS A 53 -12.32 2.71 21.18
C LYS A 53 -13.39 3.65 21.76
N PRO A 54 -13.97 4.56 20.96
CA PRO A 54 -15.10 5.35 21.41
C PRO A 54 -16.30 4.43 21.67
N THR A 55 -17.15 4.82 22.60
CA THR A 55 -18.46 4.17 22.82
C THR A 55 -19.56 5.18 22.50
N SER A 56 -20.77 4.70 22.20
CA SER A 56 -21.91 5.56 21.81
C SER A 56 -22.20 6.69 22.80
N CYS A 57 -21.80 6.53 24.06
CA CYS A 57 -22.02 7.51 25.13
C CYS A 57 -20.75 8.30 25.51
N LYS A 58 -19.56 7.94 24.99
CA LYS A 58 -18.30 8.54 25.41
C LYS A 58 -17.28 8.61 24.27
N PRO A 59 -17.00 9.82 23.74
CA PRO A 59 -15.89 10.01 22.81
C PRO A 59 -14.56 9.80 23.53
N LEU A 60 -13.51 9.55 22.75
CA LEU A 60 -12.16 9.42 23.28
C LEU A 60 -11.65 10.75 23.81
N ASN A 61 -10.93 10.71 24.93
CA ASN A 61 -10.23 11.89 25.42
C ASN A 61 -8.88 12.08 24.70
N ALA A 62 -8.28 13.27 24.81
CA ALA A 62 -7.01 13.59 24.15
C ALA A 62 -5.85 12.65 24.55
N PHE A 63 -5.86 12.10 25.77
CA PHE A 63 -4.85 11.16 26.23
C PHE A 63 -4.98 9.81 25.53
N GLN A 64 -6.19 9.26 25.47
CA GLN A 64 -6.51 8.00 24.77
C GLN A 64 -6.21 8.09 23.27
N ILE A 65 -6.53 9.24 22.67
CA ILE A 65 -6.17 9.55 21.28
C ILE A 65 -4.64 9.52 21.11
N THR A 66 -3.91 10.15 22.02
CA THR A 66 -2.44 10.15 21.99
C THR A 66 -1.86 8.74 22.14
N GLU A 67 -2.44 7.89 23.00
CA GLU A 67 -2.05 6.48 23.12
C GLU A 67 -2.25 5.72 21.81
N ASN A 68 -3.42 5.85 21.17
CA ASN A 68 -3.67 5.24 19.85
C ASN A 68 -2.67 5.72 18.80
N ASN A 69 -2.39 7.03 18.74
CA ASN A 69 -1.43 7.60 17.81
C ASN A 69 -0.01 7.05 18.02
N ASN A 70 0.41 6.83 19.28
CA ASN A 70 1.70 6.24 19.60
C ASN A 70 1.80 4.78 19.15
N ILE A 71 0.69 4.02 19.24
CA ILE A 71 0.59 2.66 18.71
C ILE A 71 0.81 2.70 17.19
N VAL A 72 0.12 3.57 16.46
CA VAL A 72 0.31 3.74 15.01
C VAL A 72 1.76 4.00 14.65
N ILE A 73 2.41 4.97 15.30
CA ILE A 73 3.80 5.34 15.00
C ILE A 73 4.76 4.18 15.29
N THR A 74 4.58 3.49 16.43
CA THR A 74 5.44 2.38 16.84
C THR A 74 5.26 1.16 15.93
N SER A 75 4.01 0.82 15.60
CA SER A 75 3.68 -0.26 14.67
C SER A 75 4.19 0.03 13.27
N ALA A 76 3.99 1.26 12.76
CA ALA A 76 4.50 1.69 11.46
C ALA A 76 6.03 1.60 11.40
N LYS A 77 6.73 1.99 12.47
CA LYS A 77 8.17 1.80 12.60
C LYS A 77 8.57 0.32 12.60
N GLY A 78 7.83 -0.52 13.31
CA GLY A 78 8.04 -1.97 13.38
C GLY A 78 7.96 -2.67 12.02
N ILE A 79 7.04 -2.25 11.16
CA ILE A 79 6.91 -2.77 9.78
C ILE A 79 7.86 -2.09 8.78
N GLY A 80 8.78 -1.23 9.26
CA GLY A 80 9.81 -0.60 8.43
C GLY A 80 9.37 0.65 7.68
N CYS A 81 8.36 1.38 8.14
CA CYS A 81 8.06 2.74 7.66
C CYS A 81 9.02 3.76 8.27
N THR A 82 9.35 4.81 7.51
CA THR A 82 10.15 5.94 7.98
C THR A 82 9.22 6.97 8.63
N VAL A 83 9.23 7.02 9.96
CA VAL A 83 8.34 7.87 10.78
C VAL A 83 9.09 8.91 11.62
N VAL A 84 10.37 9.19 11.33
CA VAL A 84 11.25 10.07 12.13
C VAL A 84 10.65 11.47 12.35
N ASN A 85 9.88 11.96 11.38
CA ASN A 85 9.27 13.30 11.40
C ASN A 85 7.76 13.28 11.73
N ILE A 86 7.23 12.16 12.21
CA ILE A 86 5.80 12.00 12.51
C ILE A 86 5.63 11.88 14.03
N ARG A 87 4.90 12.83 14.62
CA ARG A 87 4.51 12.82 16.04
C ARG A 87 3.00 12.61 16.17
N SER A 88 2.56 12.18 17.35
CA SER A 88 1.13 12.04 17.66
C SER A 88 0.36 13.34 17.40
N SER A 89 0.94 14.49 17.75
CA SER A 89 0.34 15.80 17.48
C SER A 89 0.14 16.08 15.99
N ASN A 90 1.00 15.58 15.10
CA ASN A 90 0.84 15.77 13.67
C ASN A 90 -0.34 15.00 13.09
N ILE A 91 -0.65 13.85 13.70
CA ILE A 91 -1.80 13.02 13.31
C ILE A 91 -3.09 13.70 13.79
N VAL A 92 -3.13 14.18 15.03
CA VAL A 92 -4.27 14.93 15.59
C VAL A 92 -4.52 16.25 14.84
N GLU A 93 -3.46 16.98 14.49
CA GLU A 93 -3.56 18.21 13.69
C GLU A 93 -3.99 17.95 12.23
N GLY A 94 -4.15 16.70 11.81
CA GLY A 94 -4.58 16.37 10.46
C GLY A 94 -3.59 16.83 9.38
N ARG A 95 -2.27 16.86 9.66
CA ARG A 95 -1.28 17.32 8.69
C ARG A 95 -1.25 16.42 7.45
N GLU A 96 -1.99 16.85 6.43
CA GLU A 96 -2.34 16.07 5.24
C GLU A 96 -1.12 15.40 4.60
N TYR A 97 -0.03 16.17 4.38
CA TYR A 97 1.18 15.66 3.73
C TYR A 97 1.88 14.55 4.53
N LEU A 98 1.85 14.61 5.87
CA LEU A 98 2.44 13.57 6.72
C LEU A 98 1.55 12.34 6.77
N ASN A 99 0.24 12.54 6.91
CA ASN A 99 -0.73 11.46 6.97
C ASN A 99 -0.77 10.69 5.65
N LEU A 100 -0.81 11.38 4.51
CA LEU A 100 -0.72 10.76 3.18
C LEU A 100 0.61 10.03 2.99
N GLY A 101 1.72 10.64 3.40
CA GLY A 101 3.04 10.00 3.33
C GLY A 101 3.12 8.72 4.16
N LEU A 102 2.50 8.68 5.34
CA LEU A 102 2.43 7.49 6.18
C LEU A 102 1.54 6.40 5.57
N ILE A 103 0.32 6.77 5.16
CA ILE A 103 -0.63 5.89 4.48
C ILE A 103 0.00 5.22 3.27
N TRP A 104 0.68 6.01 2.44
CA TRP A 104 1.39 5.50 1.26
C TRP A 104 2.46 4.48 1.65
N GLN A 105 3.29 4.79 2.65
CA GLN A 105 4.31 3.87 3.12
C GLN A 105 3.71 2.55 3.63
N VAL A 106 2.61 2.61 4.38
CA VAL A 106 1.92 1.43 4.91
C VAL A 106 1.35 0.56 3.77
N ILE A 107 0.60 1.17 2.84
CA ILE A 107 0.05 0.46 1.66
C ILE A 107 1.17 -0.16 0.84
N ARG A 108 2.24 0.61 0.60
CA ARG A 108 3.42 0.12 -0.10
C ARG A 108 3.99 -1.09 0.63
N ARG A 109 4.15 -1.06 1.95
CA ARG A 109 4.63 -2.24 2.71
C ARG A 109 3.72 -3.45 2.58
N GLY A 110 2.40 -3.29 2.65
CA GLY A 110 1.48 -4.41 2.51
C GLY A 110 1.49 -5.05 1.12
N LEU A 111 1.49 -4.22 0.06
CA LEU A 111 1.62 -4.71 -1.31
C LEU A 111 2.95 -5.45 -1.53
N LEU A 112 4.02 -5.00 -0.86
CA LEU A 112 5.33 -5.63 -0.95
C LEU A 112 5.47 -6.93 -0.15
N ALA A 113 4.81 -7.04 0.99
CA ALA A 113 4.80 -8.27 1.77
C ALA A 113 4.16 -9.43 0.99
N GLN A 114 3.14 -9.15 0.17
CA GLN A 114 2.51 -10.13 -0.72
C GLN A 114 3.40 -10.56 -1.88
N VAL A 115 4.46 -9.80 -2.17
CA VAL A 115 5.44 -10.09 -3.22
C VAL A 115 6.60 -10.95 -2.67
N ASP A 116 6.63 -11.32 -1.38
CA ASP A 116 7.74 -12.10 -0.80
C ASP A 116 8.02 -13.38 -1.63
N ILE A 117 9.17 -13.31 -2.30
CA ILE A 117 9.57 -14.05 -3.50
C ILE A 117 9.87 -15.52 -3.21
N LYS A 118 10.00 -15.86 -1.91
CA LYS A 118 10.28 -17.22 -1.43
C LYS A 118 9.23 -18.26 -1.84
N LEU A 119 8.04 -17.81 -2.27
CA LEU A 119 6.93 -18.68 -2.71
C LEU A 119 6.79 -18.83 -4.24
N HIS A 120 7.57 -18.13 -5.06
CA HIS A 120 7.28 -18.04 -6.50
C HIS A 120 8.46 -18.45 -7.39
N LEU A 121 8.47 -19.74 -7.78
CA LEU A 121 9.34 -20.27 -8.84
C LEU A 121 9.26 -19.47 -10.16
N GLU A 122 8.19 -18.70 -10.36
CA GLU A 122 7.99 -17.92 -11.57
C GLU A 122 8.81 -16.63 -11.62
N LEU A 123 9.34 -16.15 -10.49
CA LEU A 123 10.23 -14.98 -10.48
C LEU A 123 11.60 -15.27 -11.09
N TYR A 124 12.01 -16.55 -11.15
CA TYR A 124 13.15 -17.00 -11.95
C TYR A 124 13.02 -16.56 -13.42
N ARG A 125 11.79 -16.42 -13.94
CA ARG A 125 11.55 -16.03 -15.34
C ARG A 125 11.83 -14.54 -15.60
N LEU A 126 12.00 -13.74 -14.54
CA LEU A 126 12.35 -12.32 -14.64
C LEU A 126 13.86 -12.08 -14.59
N CYS A 127 14.66 -13.10 -14.26
CA CYS A 127 16.13 -13.00 -14.30
C CYS A 127 16.60 -12.85 -15.75
N GLU A 128 17.56 -11.96 -15.96
CA GLU A 128 18.23 -11.81 -17.25
C GLU A 128 19.35 -12.87 -17.41
N GLU A 129 19.88 -13.03 -18.63
CA GLU A 129 20.92 -14.03 -18.89
C GLU A 129 22.16 -13.81 -18.00
N GLY A 130 22.50 -14.81 -17.19
CA GLY A 130 23.66 -14.76 -16.27
C GLY A 130 23.38 -14.10 -14.92
N GLU A 131 22.14 -13.67 -14.65
CA GLU A 131 21.74 -13.09 -13.38
C GLU A 131 21.20 -14.15 -12.41
N THR A 132 21.57 -14.07 -11.13
CA THR A 132 21.01 -14.94 -10.09
C THR A 132 19.72 -14.36 -9.52
N ILE A 133 18.93 -15.16 -8.80
CA ILE A 133 17.77 -14.62 -8.08
C ILE A 133 18.21 -13.68 -6.97
N GLU A 134 19.30 -13.98 -6.27
CA GLU A 134 19.80 -13.08 -5.23
C GLU A 134 20.07 -11.67 -5.80
N ASP A 135 20.51 -11.58 -7.05
CA ASP A 135 20.72 -10.30 -7.74
C ASP A 135 19.40 -9.62 -8.10
N LEU A 136 18.42 -10.36 -8.62
CA LEU A 136 17.06 -9.84 -8.84
C LEU A 136 16.42 -9.33 -7.54
N LEU A 137 16.63 -10.03 -6.42
CA LEU A 137 16.13 -9.67 -5.10
C LEU A 137 16.78 -8.43 -4.50
N ARG A 138 17.97 -8.05 -4.97
CA ARG A 138 18.66 -6.82 -4.56
C ARG A 138 18.11 -5.58 -5.27
N LEU A 139 17.37 -5.76 -6.36
CA LEU A 139 16.81 -4.64 -7.11
C LEU A 139 15.74 -3.91 -6.30
N MET A 140 15.64 -2.60 -6.54
CA MET A 140 14.47 -1.84 -6.09
C MET A 140 13.20 -2.39 -6.74
N LEU A 141 12.11 -2.33 -6.00
CA LEU A 141 10.83 -2.91 -6.41
C LEU A 141 10.26 -2.32 -7.68
N ASP A 142 10.49 -1.04 -7.94
CA ASP A 142 10.11 -0.41 -9.20
C ASP A 142 10.83 -1.07 -10.38
N GLN A 143 12.06 -1.54 -10.21
CA GLN A 143 12.82 -2.26 -11.25
C GLN A 143 12.29 -3.69 -11.45
N ILE A 144 11.96 -4.38 -10.36
CA ILE A 144 11.34 -5.71 -10.42
C ILE A 144 9.99 -5.63 -11.14
N LEU A 145 9.19 -4.62 -10.81
CA LEU A 145 7.93 -4.30 -11.46
C LEU A 145 8.10 -4.03 -12.97
N LEU A 146 9.11 -3.25 -13.36
CA LEU A 146 9.37 -2.95 -14.77
C LEU A 146 9.75 -4.21 -15.55
N ARG A 147 10.61 -5.05 -14.98
CA ARG A 147 10.98 -6.34 -15.58
C ARG A 147 9.75 -7.25 -15.73
N TRP A 148 8.91 -7.34 -14.70
CA TRP A 148 7.66 -8.09 -14.77
C TRP A 148 6.74 -7.57 -15.87
N PHE A 149 6.57 -6.25 -15.97
CA PHE A 149 5.69 -5.65 -16.95
C PHE A 149 6.18 -5.87 -18.39
N ASN A 150 7.48 -5.67 -18.62
CA ASN A 150 8.10 -5.88 -19.91
C ASN A 150 8.15 -7.36 -20.32
N PHE A 151 8.26 -8.29 -19.36
CA PHE A 151 8.14 -9.73 -19.63
C PHE A 151 6.80 -10.06 -20.30
N HIS A 152 5.69 -9.51 -19.79
CA HIS A 152 4.37 -9.72 -20.39
C HIS A 152 4.18 -8.98 -21.71
N LEU A 153 4.71 -7.76 -21.85
CA LEU A 153 4.68 -7.04 -23.13
C LEU A 153 5.41 -7.81 -24.24
N LYS A 154 6.58 -8.38 -23.93
CA LYS A 154 7.36 -9.21 -24.86
C LYS A 154 6.59 -10.48 -25.23
N ALA A 155 5.91 -11.12 -24.29
CA ALA A 155 5.11 -12.31 -24.55
C ALA A 155 3.93 -12.05 -25.52
N VAL A 156 3.40 -10.83 -25.56
CA VAL A 156 2.37 -10.38 -26.52
C VAL A 156 2.97 -9.88 -27.85
N GLY A 157 4.29 -9.81 -27.95
CA GLY A 157 5.00 -9.31 -29.14
C GLY A 157 4.99 -7.78 -29.27
N SER A 158 4.71 -7.04 -28.19
CA SER A 158 4.78 -5.58 -28.20
C SER A 158 6.21 -5.12 -28.44
N GLN A 159 6.39 -4.15 -29.33
CA GLN A 159 7.68 -3.53 -29.65
C GLN A 159 8.05 -2.42 -28.66
N ARG A 160 7.12 -2.02 -27.78
CA ARG A 160 7.32 -0.96 -26.78
C ARG A 160 7.91 -1.56 -25.51
N CYS A 161 8.85 -0.84 -24.91
CA CYS A 161 9.43 -1.14 -23.61
C CYS A 161 9.05 -0.04 -22.62
N VAL A 162 8.67 -0.43 -21.41
CA VAL A 162 8.33 0.47 -20.31
C VAL A 162 9.53 0.61 -19.40
N ASN A 163 9.99 1.84 -19.20
CA ASN A 163 11.11 2.18 -18.32
C ASN A 163 10.63 2.96 -17.08
N ASN A 164 9.39 3.43 -17.06
CA ASN A 164 8.79 4.13 -15.93
C ASN A 164 7.26 3.93 -15.88
N PHE A 165 6.69 4.00 -14.67
CA PHE A 165 5.24 3.94 -14.46
C PHE A 165 4.55 5.32 -14.57
N SER A 166 5.08 6.24 -15.38
CA SER A 166 4.44 7.53 -15.63
C SER A 166 4.20 7.73 -17.13
N ARG A 167 5.15 8.29 -17.86
CA ARG A 167 5.00 8.63 -19.28
C ARG A 167 4.79 7.39 -20.16
N ASP A 168 5.44 6.28 -19.84
CA ASP A 168 5.44 5.12 -20.73
C ASP A 168 4.13 4.32 -20.67
N ILE A 169 3.22 4.64 -19.74
CA ILE A 169 1.94 3.96 -19.56
C ILE A 169 0.75 4.92 -19.51
N ASN A 170 0.96 6.21 -19.80
CA ASN A 170 -0.08 7.23 -19.73
C ASN A 170 -1.16 7.09 -20.82
N ASP A 171 -0.82 6.47 -21.95
CA ASP A 171 -1.69 6.24 -23.10
C ASP A 171 -2.54 4.98 -22.96
N GLY A 172 -2.32 4.19 -21.91
CA GLY A 172 -3.06 2.96 -21.63
C GLY A 172 -2.77 1.79 -22.59
N GLU A 173 -2.01 1.98 -23.66
CA GLU A 173 -1.72 0.93 -24.65
C GLU A 173 -0.92 -0.21 -24.01
N ASN A 174 0.15 0.17 -23.32
CA ASN A 174 1.03 -0.76 -22.62
C ASN A 174 0.29 -1.48 -21.47
N TYR A 175 -0.62 -0.79 -20.77
CA TYR A 175 -1.44 -1.40 -19.72
C TYR A 175 -2.41 -2.45 -20.29
N THR A 176 -3.03 -2.13 -21.42
CA THR A 176 -3.96 -3.03 -22.12
C THR A 176 -3.21 -4.26 -22.65
N ALA A 177 -2.08 -4.08 -23.31
CA ALA A 177 -1.26 -5.17 -23.83
C ALA A 177 -0.79 -6.14 -22.73
N SER A 178 -0.28 -5.62 -21.61
CA SER A 178 0.16 -6.44 -20.47
C SER A 178 -1.00 -7.22 -19.81
N SER A 179 -2.22 -6.66 -19.85
CA SER A 179 -3.42 -7.29 -19.29
C SER A 179 -3.91 -8.50 -20.09
N ILE A 180 -3.64 -8.55 -21.40
CA ILE A 180 -4.11 -9.62 -22.29
C ILE A 180 -3.41 -10.96 -22.00
N ASN A 181 -2.12 -10.94 -21.64
CA ASN A 181 -1.35 -12.17 -21.38
C ASN A 181 -1.33 -12.60 -19.91
N SER A 182 -1.78 -11.74 -19.00
CA SER A 182 -1.83 -12.07 -17.58
C SER A 182 -3.09 -12.88 -17.28
N ASN A 183 -2.98 -14.21 -17.43
CA ASN A 183 -4.02 -15.18 -17.10
C ASN A 183 -4.68 -14.87 -15.73
N PRO A 184 -6.02 -14.88 -15.62
CA PRO A 184 -6.74 -14.52 -14.39
C PRO A 184 -6.52 -15.49 -13.23
N THR A 185 -5.93 -16.66 -13.48
CA THR A 185 -5.67 -17.71 -12.49
C THR A 185 -4.30 -17.60 -11.81
N ASN A 186 -3.41 -16.72 -12.26
CA ASN A 186 -2.09 -16.55 -11.66
C ASN A 186 -2.15 -15.50 -10.53
N VAL A 187 -2.67 -15.97 -9.38
CA VAL A 187 -2.97 -15.22 -8.15
C VAL A 187 -1.79 -14.38 -7.57
N PRO A 188 -0.50 -14.72 -7.71
CA PRO A 188 0.55 -13.97 -7.01
C PRO A 188 0.90 -12.61 -7.62
N PHE A 189 0.35 -12.25 -8.80
CA PHE A 189 0.68 -11.00 -9.48
C PHE A 189 -0.37 -9.89 -9.34
N HIS A 190 -1.46 -10.15 -8.62
CA HIS A 190 -2.40 -9.10 -8.20
C HIS A 190 -1.72 -7.94 -7.44
N PRO A 191 -0.75 -8.17 -6.52
CA PRO A 191 -0.06 -7.09 -5.81
C PRO A 191 0.74 -6.20 -6.77
N PHE A 192 1.39 -6.78 -7.78
CA PHE A 192 2.12 -6.02 -8.79
C PHE A 192 1.19 -5.19 -9.67
N LYS A 193 0.04 -5.74 -10.11
CA LYS A 193 -0.99 -4.96 -10.83
C LYS A 193 -1.49 -3.78 -9.99
N CYS A 194 -1.78 -4.00 -8.71
CA CYS A 194 -2.14 -2.93 -7.78
C CYS A 194 -1.04 -1.88 -7.63
N MET A 195 0.22 -2.30 -7.45
CA MET A 195 1.36 -1.37 -7.34
C MET A 195 1.53 -0.50 -8.58
N ILE A 196 1.31 -1.04 -9.78
CA ILE A 196 1.37 -0.26 -11.03
C ILE A 196 0.27 0.78 -11.07
N SER A 197 -0.98 0.38 -10.81
CA SER A 197 -2.12 1.31 -10.79
C SER A 197 -1.93 2.44 -9.79
N VAL A 198 -1.36 2.16 -8.60
CA VAL A 198 -1.10 3.21 -7.60
C VAL A 198 0.09 4.09 -7.98
N ASN A 199 1.16 3.52 -8.57
CA ASN A 199 2.31 4.29 -9.03
C ASN A 199 1.95 5.29 -10.15
N VAL A 200 0.99 4.95 -11.02
CA VAL A 200 0.44 5.89 -12.01
C VAL A 200 -0.24 7.07 -11.34
N LEU A 201 -1.13 6.80 -10.39
CA LEU A 201 -1.93 7.82 -9.69
C LEU A 201 -1.08 8.78 -8.85
N ASN A 202 0.05 8.32 -8.30
CA ASN A 202 0.94 9.18 -7.51
C ASN A 202 1.85 10.09 -8.35
N LYS A 203 1.93 9.90 -9.66
CA LYS A 203 2.83 10.68 -10.55
C LYS A 203 2.08 11.57 -11.56
N SER A 204 0.75 11.53 -11.57
CA SER A 204 -0.16 12.44 -12.28
C SER A 204 -0.56 13.62 -11.41
#